data_AF-A0A0M8Q0N7-F1
#
_entry.id   AF-A0A0M8Q0N7-F1
#
_cell.length_a   1.000
_cell.length_b   1.000
_cell.length_c   1.000
_cell.angle_alpha   90.00
_cell.angle_beta   90.00
_cell.angle_gamma   90.00
#
_symmetry.space_group_name_H-M   'P 1'
#
loop_
_entity.id
_entity.type
_entity.pdbx_description
1 polymer ?
#
loop_
_entity_poly.entity_id
_entity_poly.type
_entity_poly.pdbx_seq_one_letter_code
_entity_poly.pdbx_strand_id
1 'polypeptide(L)'
;MEWKVNYPFIYFLLELNTVFVYRIKTHNYLNASDLIDSSEWEAYELQHLSQFETFNHEESEAIEGWGFSLEYDKLCDIVEIVNDCIQKHRSVDQRLTTQAVHIVSTESAAGSVRVALAPPKHVIGFPDCFSIGPLWKLEEKRGQDFRNDWLFENINDGEEDVYQNKFTNTLREIEDIPNHVPIYIWYGNNADEQCGLRYFLYLLRDKSNEIFLINTTEHSKTNCATSQLNSQQLAQLFVNIKERKQLTTQDRLILQNEWEIVSQNNDVLRLWINNEIKGVPENYFDPLIIETIEKLHNEQVTKDFIKTGTVIAELLPLIDELPSVFFLECRIRFLVYSGVLALKGIPKSMRHYSVKLRE
;
A
#
# COMPACT_ATOMS: atom_id res chain seq x y z
N MET A 1 -6.15 25.96 5.69
CA MET A 1 -6.36 25.44 7.06
C MET A 1 -5.18 25.90 7.89
N GLU A 2 -5.44 26.59 9.00
CA GLU A 2 -4.40 26.94 9.99
C GLU A 2 -4.47 25.93 11.13
N TRP A 3 -3.32 25.59 11.71
CA TRP A 3 -3.25 24.66 12.83
C TRP A 3 -2.13 25.02 13.80
N LYS A 4 -2.27 24.61 15.07
CA LYS A 4 -1.20 24.66 16.08
C LYS A 4 -1.27 23.45 17.00
N VAL A 5 -0.17 23.15 17.69
CA VAL A 5 -0.05 22.01 18.60
C VAL A 5 0.26 22.50 20.01
N ASN A 6 -0.51 22.01 20.99
CA ASN A 6 -0.17 22.03 22.40
C ASN A 6 -0.41 20.62 22.96
N TYR A 7 0.61 19.76 22.84
CA TYR A 7 0.48 18.32 23.08
C TYR A 7 -0.15 18.01 24.45
N PRO A 8 -1.16 17.10 24.53
CA PRO A 8 -1.62 16.16 23.50
C PRO A 8 -2.70 16.71 22.54
N PHE A 9 -2.94 18.02 22.52
CA PHE A 9 -4.00 18.64 21.73
C PHE A 9 -3.47 19.28 20.45
N ILE A 10 -4.23 19.14 19.37
CA ILE A 10 -4.03 19.85 18.11
C ILE A 10 -5.26 20.70 17.83
N TYR A 11 -5.04 21.94 17.43
CA TYR A 11 -6.07 22.93 17.18
C TYR A 11 -6.11 23.19 15.68
N PHE A 12 -7.29 23.10 15.09
CA PHE A 12 -7.53 23.32 13.67
C PHE A 12 -8.55 24.43 13.48
N LEU A 13 -8.17 25.47 12.74
CA LEU A 13 -9.10 26.50 12.28
C LEU A 13 -9.67 26.05 10.93
N LEU A 14 -10.79 25.33 10.97
CA LEU A 14 -11.44 24.75 9.78
C LEU A 14 -12.55 25.66 9.21
N GLU A 15 -13.24 26.39 10.08
CA GLU A 15 -14.33 27.30 9.72
C GLU A 15 -14.06 28.72 10.22
N LEU A 16 -14.80 29.70 9.69
CA LEU A 16 -14.70 31.10 10.10
C LEU A 16 -15.10 31.21 11.58
N ASN A 17 -14.10 31.44 12.43
CA ASN A 17 -14.20 31.57 13.89
C ASN A 17 -14.44 30.28 14.68
N THR A 18 -14.42 29.09 14.07
CA THR A 18 -14.56 27.83 14.83
C THR A 18 -13.23 27.10 14.89
N VAL A 19 -12.75 26.82 16.11
CA VAL A 19 -11.57 26.01 16.36
C VAL A 19 -12.00 24.61 16.77
N PHE A 20 -11.54 23.62 16.01
CA PHE A 20 -11.70 22.22 16.34
C PHE A 20 -10.44 21.74 17.05
N VAL A 21 -10.61 21.13 18.21
CA VAL A 21 -9.53 20.63 19.05
C VAL A 21 -9.58 19.12 19.02
N TYR A 22 -8.53 18.51 18.50
CA TYR A 22 -8.34 17.06 18.50
C TYR A 22 -7.40 16.66 19.63
N ARG A 23 -7.78 15.67 20.43
CA ARG A 23 -6.94 15.11 21.49
C ARG A 23 -6.31 13.80 21.03
N ILE A 24 -4.97 13.76 20.99
CA ILE A 24 -4.24 12.51 20.75
C ILE A 24 -4.32 11.63 22.01
N LYS A 25 -4.96 10.46 21.87
CA LYS A 25 -5.01 9.42 22.94
C LYS A 25 -4.26 8.12 22.60
N THR A 26 -3.67 8.01 21.41
CA THR A 26 -3.01 6.79 20.92
C THR A 26 -1.55 7.04 20.57
N HIS A 27 -0.78 5.94 20.50
CA HIS A 27 0.58 5.91 19.96
C HIS A 27 0.66 5.21 18.59
N ASN A 28 -0.48 4.78 18.05
CA ASN A 28 -0.58 4.21 16.71
C ASN A 28 -0.90 5.32 15.72
N TYR A 29 -0.36 5.20 14.51
CA TYR A 29 -0.74 6.07 13.40
C TYR A 29 -2.21 5.88 13.03
N LEU A 30 -2.85 6.98 12.69
CA LEU A 30 -4.26 7.05 12.34
C LEU A 30 -4.45 7.10 10.83
N ASN A 31 -5.59 6.65 10.35
CA ASN A 31 -6.09 6.92 9.00
C ASN A 31 -7.33 7.81 9.04
N ALA A 32 -7.83 8.22 7.87
CA ALA A 32 -9.00 9.08 7.75
C ALA A 32 -10.21 8.57 8.54
N SER A 33 -10.47 7.26 8.54
CA SER A 33 -11.61 6.68 9.26
C SER A 33 -11.45 6.72 10.78
N ASP A 34 -10.23 6.69 11.31
CA ASP A 34 -9.99 6.79 12.76
C ASP A 34 -10.25 8.20 13.29
N LEU A 35 -10.04 9.23 12.46
CA LEU A 35 -10.29 10.63 12.84
C LEU A 35 -11.76 11.03 12.84
N ILE A 36 -12.63 10.26 12.18
CA ILE A 36 -14.08 10.56 12.09
C ILE A 36 -14.79 10.28 13.43
N ASP A 37 -14.16 9.58 14.37
CA ASP A 37 -14.71 9.39 15.71
C ASP A 37 -14.79 10.73 16.47
N SER A 38 -16.01 11.19 16.74
CA SER A 38 -16.29 12.47 17.40
C SER A 38 -15.83 12.52 18.86
N SER A 39 -15.51 11.39 19.50
CA SER A 39 -15.17 11.35 20.93
C SER A 39 -13.82 11.98 21.28
N GLU A 40 -12.98 12.23 20.27
CA GLU A 40 -11.66 12.85 20.43
C GLU A 40 -11.59 14.30 19.99
N TRP A 41 -12.73 14.84 19.53
CA TRP A 41 -12.84 16.20 19.03
C TRP A 41 -13.72 17.04 19.96
N GLU A 42 -13.36 18.32 20.06
CA GLU A 42 -14.16 19.36 20.70
C GLU A 42 -14.17 20.57 19.77
N ALA A 43 -15.21 21.41 19.82
CA ALA A 43 -15.31 22.61 19.00
C ALA A 43 -15.54 23.84 19.88
N TYR A 44 -14.94 24.96 19.49
CA TYR A 44 -14.95 26.22 20.23
C TYR A 44 -15.12 27.40 19.30
N GLU A 45 -15.87 28.40 19.73
CA GLU A 45 -16.05 29.64 18.98
C GLU A 45 -15.00 30.68 19.43
N LEU A 46 -14.30 31.27 18.46
CA LEU A 46 -13.42 32.42 18.65
C LEU A 46 -14.22 33.71 18.52
N GLN A 47 -13.95 34.67 19.41
CA GLN A 47 -14.51 36.01 19.26
C GLN A 47 -13.87 36.76 18.09
N HIS A 48 -12.57 36.55 17.88
CA HIS A 48 -11.80 37.11 16.76
C HIS A 48 -10.75 36.13 16.24
N LEU A 49 -10.61 36.00 14.91
CA LEU A 49 -9.61 35.14 14.26
C LEU A 49 -8.17 35.37 14.75
N SER A 50 -7.82 36.62 15.09
CA SER A 50 -6.49 36.97 15.60
C SER A 50 -6.12 36.30 16.93
N GLN A 51 -7.10 35.69 17.63
CA GLN A 51 -6.89 34.98 18.89
C GLN A 51 -6.44 33.53 18.68
N PHE A 52 -6.50 32.99 17.45
CA PHE A 52 -6.22 31.57 17.19
C PHE A 52 -4.88 31.10 17.78
N GLU A 53 -3.80 31.85 17.53
CA GLU A 53 -2.45 31.53 18.03
C GLU A 53 -2.38 31.42 19.56
N THR A 54 -3.10 32.29 20.28
CA THR A 54 -3.11 32.34 21.75
C THR A 54 -4.26 31.57 22.39
N PHE A 55 -5.20 31.04 21.61
CA PHE A 55 -6.40 30.35 22.11
C PHE A 55 -6.05 29.13 23.00
N ASN A 56 -6.74 29.01 24.13
CA ASN A 56 -6.65 27.86 25.03
C ASN A 56 -8.06 27.31 25.32
N HIS A 57 -8.27 26.05 24.98
CA HIS A 57 -9.58 25.39 25.09
C HIS A 57 -10.02 25.18 26.55
N GLU A 58 -9.07 25.03 27.48
CA GLU A 58 -9.35 24.87 28.92
C GLU A 58 -9.98 26.12 29.56
N GLU A 59 -9.86 27.28 28.89
CA GLU A 59 -10.40 28.57 29.33
C GLU A 59 -11.75 28.91 28.66
N SER A 60 -12.29 28.00 27.84
CA SER A 60 -13.47 28.23 27.01
C SER A 60 -14.52 27.13 27.20
N GLU A 61 -15.78 27.44 26.95
CA GLU A 61 -16.85 26.44 26.92
C GLU A 61 -16.93 25.81 25.52
N ALA A 62 -16.99 24.47 25.49
CA ALA A 62 -17.15 23.75 24.23
C ALA A 62 -18.56 23.96 23.67
N ILE A 63 -18.65 24.07 22.35
CA ILE A 63 -19.92 24.07 21.62
C ILE A 63 -20.55 22.67 21.78
N GLU A 64 -21.86 22.59 22.00
CA GLU A 64 -22.60 21.32 21.96
C GLU A 64 -23.25 21.11 20.59
N GLY A 65 -23.38 19.84 20.15
CA GLY A 65 -24.08 19.50 18.91
C GLY A 65 -23.39 19.98 17.62
N TRP A 66 -22.08 20.23 17.69
CA TRP A 66 -21.27 20.58 16.54
C TRP A 66 -21.02 19.37 15.63
N GLY A 67 -20.67 19.66 14.39
CA GLY A 67 -20.17 18.70 13.42
C GLY A 67 -19.47 19.45 12.30
N PHE A 68 -18.52 18.80 11.63
CA PHE A 68 -17.91 19.35 10.43
C PHE A 68 -18.00 18.33 9.29
N SER A 69 -18.06 18.84 8.07
CA SER A 69 -17.93 18.03 6.87
C SER A 69 -16.68 18.50 6.13
N LEU A 70 -15.75 17.59 5.90
CA LEU A 70 -14.54 17.85 5.16
C LEU A 70 -14.54 17.06 3.86
N GLU A 71 -13.96 17.66 2.84
CA GLU A 71 -13.50 16.93 1.66
C GLU A 71 -12.44 15.92 2.10
N TYR A 72 -12.41 14.77 1.44
CA TYR A 72 -11.52 13.66 1.82
C TYR A 72 -10.04 14.08 1.83
N ASP A 73 -9.60 14.86 0.83
CA ASP A 73 -8.22 15.36 0.75
C ASP A 73 -7.82 16.19 1.99
N LYS A 74 -8.72 17.02 2.49
CA LYS A 74 -8.48 17.82 3.70
C LYS A 74 -8.43 16.93 4.94
N LEU A 75 -9.23 15.88 4.98
CA LEU A 75 -9.17 14.89 6.06
C LEU A 75 -7.81 14.18 6.05
N CYS A 76 -7.29 13.81 4.87
CA CYS A 76 -5.94 13.26 4.74
C CYS A 76 -4.86 14.25 5.24
N ASP A 77 -4.96 15.54 4.92
CA ASP A 77 -4.03 16.55 5.43
C ASP A 77 -4.04 16.62 6.98
N ILE A 78 -5.23 16.53 7.59
CA ILE A 78 -5.37 16.49 9.06
C ILE A 78 -4.72 15.21 9.62
N VAL A 79 -4.96 14.05 9.00
CA VAL A 79 -4.31 12.79 9.39
C VAL A 79 -2.79 12.94 9.39
N GLU A 80 -2.22 13.55 8.36
CA GLU A 80 -0.78 13.76 8.25
C GLU A 80 -0.25 14.65 9.39
N ILE A 81 -0.94 15.75 9.70
CA ILE A 81 -0.58 16.65 10.82
C ILE A 81 -0.64 15.90 12.16
N VAL A 82 -1.70 15.11 12.38
CA VAL A 82 -1.87 14.32 13.60
C VAL A 82 -0.77 13.27 13.72
N ASN A 83 -0.47 12.54 12.65
CA ASN A 83 0.54 11.50 12.64
C ASN A 83 1.96 12.04 12.78
N ASP A 84 2.27 13.21 12.21
CA ASP A 84 3.53 13.91 12.45
C ASP A 84 3.69 14.29 13.94
N CYS A 85 2.60 14.71 14.58
CA CYS A 85 2.58 15.01 16.00
C CYS A 85 2.80 13.73 16.84
N ILE A 86 2.12 12.64 16.47
CA ILE A 86 2.30 11.32 17.10
C ILE A 86 3.75 10.88 16.96
N GLN A 87 4.34 10.90 15.77
CA GLN A 87 5.72 10.48 15.52
C GLN A 87 6.72 11.29 16.36
N LYS A 88 6.58 12.63 16.41
CA LYS A 88 7.46 13.52 17.20
C LYS A 88 7.40 13.26 18.71
N HIS A 89 6.22 12.92 19.23
CA HIS A 89 6.01 12.69 20.66
C HIS A 89 6.03 11.21 21.03
N ARG A 90 6.26 10.33 20.06
CA ARG A 90 6.46 8.91 20.29
C ARG A 90 7.79 8.73 21.01
N SER A 91 7.75 8.62 22.34
CA SER A 91 8.88 7.99 23.05
C SER A 91 9.05 6.60 22.47
N VAL A 92 10.28 6.20 22.09
CA VAL A 92 10.55 4.86 21.57
C VAL A 92 9.88 3.84 22.50
N ASP A 93 8.79 3.22 22.05
CA ASP A 93 8.04 2.27 22.87
C ASP A 93 9.03 1.16 23.22
N GLN A 94 9.29 0.93 24.51
CA GLN A 94 10.21 -0.13 24.96
C GLN A 94 9.75 -1.52 24.47
N ARG A 95 8.48 -1.67 24.05
CA ARG A 95 7.99 -2.89 23.38
C ARG A 95 8.55 -3.06 21.95
N LEU A 96 8.82 -1.96 21.24
CA LEU A 96 9.43 -1.94 19.90
C LEU A 96 10.96 -2.09 19.95
N THR A 97 11.60 -1.94 21.12
CA THR A 97 13.07 -1.94 21.23
C THR A 97 13.72 -3.31 21.41
N THR A 98 12.95 -4.39 21.56
CA THR A 98 13.51 -5.71 21.92
C THR A 98 13.18 -6.82 20.93
N GLN A 99 12.31 -6.58 19.94
CA GLN A 99 11.77 -7.62 19.06
C GLN A 99 12.10 -7.33 17.62
N ALA A 100 12.42 -8.38 16.87
CA ALA A 100 12.67 -8.24 15.45
C ALA A 100 11.43 -7.74 14.71
N VAL A 101 11.65 -6.87 13.72
CA VAL A 101 10.62 -6.38 12.82
C VAL A 101 10.59 -7.26 11.57
N HIS A 102 9.40 -7.62 11.12
CA HIS A 102 9.20 -8.31 9.84
C HIS A 102 8.56 -7.35 8.85
N ILE A 103 9.12 -7.22 7.65
CA ILE A 103 8.60 -6.37 6.57
C ILE A 103 8.24 -7.26 5.39
N VAL A 104 7.08 -7.04 4.78
CA VAL A 104 6.61 -7.84 3.63
C VAL A 104 5.71 -7.02 2.71
N SER A 105 5.78 -7.29 1.40
CA SER A 105 4.77 -6.88 0.42
C SER A 105 3.83 -8.07 0.15
N THR A 106 2.51 -7.98 0.26
CA THR A 106 1.61 -6.86 0.59
C THR A 106 0.94 -7.05 1.97
N GLU A 107 -0.05 -6.23 2.35
CA GLU A 107 -0.86 -6.46 3.57
C GLU A 107 -1.48 -7.87 3.65
N SER A 108 -1.83 -8.48 2.51
CA SER A 108 -2.30 -9.86 2.47
C SER A 108 -1.20 -10.84 2.94
N ALA A 109 0.03 -10.65 2.47
CA ALA A 109 1.18 -11.43 2.90
C ALA A 109 1.52 -11.17 4.38
N ALA A 110 1.39 -9.93 4.84
CA ALA A 110 1.54 -9.57 6.24
C ALA A 110 0.54 -10.30 7.13
N GLY A 111 -0.71 -10.45 6.69
CA GLY A 111 -1.71 -11.30 7.34
C GLY A 111 -1.22 -12.74 7.52
N SER A 112 -0.73 -13.37 6.46
CA SER A 112 -0.20 -14.74 6.50
C SER A 112 1.02 -14.88 7.42
N VAL A 113 1.97 -13.94 7.34
CA VAL A 113 3.16 -13.91 8.21
C VAL A 113 2.77 -13.67 9.68
N ARG A 114 1.81 -12.78 9.94
CA ARG A 114 1.26 -12.58 11.30
C ARG A 114 0.70 -13.89 11.82
N VAL A 115 -0.07 -14.66 11.05
CA VAL A 115 -0.57 -15.97 11.54
C VAL A 115 0.56 -16.97 11.79
N ALA A 116 1.59 -16.98 10.94
CA ALA A 116 2.72 -17.91 11.01
C ALA A 116 3.62 -17.70 12.24
N LEU A 117 3.79 -16.45 12.69
CA LEU A 117 4.69 -16.10 13.78
C LEU A 117 4.02 -16.20 15.17
N ALA A 118 4.75 -16.71 16.16
CA ALA A 118 4.29 -16.72 17.55
C ALA A 118 4.40 -15.29 18.16
N PRO A 119 3.44 -14.85 18.99
CA PRO A 119 3.58 -13.60 19.74
C PRO A 119 4.73 -13.67 20.78
N PRO A 120 5.35 -12.53 21.13
CA PRO A 120 5.09 -11.21 20.55
C PRO A 120 5.78 -11.05 19.18
N LYS A 121 5.11 -10.34 18.25
CA LYS A 121 5.54 -10.19 16.84
C LYS A 121 5.19 -8.81 16.32
N HIS A 122 6.06 -8.24 15.49
CA HIS A 122 5.82 -6.98 14.81
C HIS A 122 6.01 -7.19 13.30
N VAL A 123 4.93 -7.03 12.54
CA VAL A 123 4.88 -7.28 11.09
C VAL A 123 4.31 -6.06 10.41
N ILE A 124 5.16 -5.37 9.65
CA ILE A 124 4.83 -4.25 8.78
C ILE A 124 4.47 -4.83 7.41
N GLY A 125 3.20 -4.67 7.02
CA GLY A 125 2.76 -4.95 5.67
C GLY A 125 2.86 -3.68 4.84
N PHE A 126 3.47 -3.77 3.67
CA PHE A 126 3.48 -2.63 2.76
C PHE A 126 2.19 -2.64 1.93
N PRO A 127 1.36 -1.58 1.97
CA PRO A 127 0.02 -1.57 1.39
C PRO A 127 0.08 -1.23 -0.10
N ASP A 128 0.95 -1.88 -0.87
CA ASP A 128 1.17 -1.55 -2.28
C ASP A 128 1.51 -2.79 -3.11
N CYS A 129 1.30 -2.71 -4.43
CA CYS A 129 1.71 -3.71 -5.41
C CYS A 129 2.71 -3.11 -6.40
N PHE A 130 4.00 -3.37 -6.19
CA PHE A 130 5.09 -2.77 -6.95
C PHE A 130 5.27 -3.34 -8.37
N SER A 131 4.57 -4.43 -8.70
CA SER A 131 4.58 -4.99 -10.06
C SER A 131 3.89 -4.07 -11.08
N ILE A 132 3.09 -3.10 -10.62
CA ILE A 132 2.28 -2.21 -11.46
C ILE A 132 2.45 -0.74 -11.08
N GLY A 133 2.10 0.14 -12.03
CA GLY A 133 2.13 1.59 -11.86
C GLY A 133 3.55 2.17 -11.82
N PRO A 134 3.66 3.51 -11.79
CA PRO A 134 4.96 4.17 -11.70
C PRO A 134 5.59 3.96 -10.33
N LEU A 135 6.91 3.71 -10.30
CA LEU A 135 7.73 3.63 -9.08
C LEU A 135 8.66 4.84 -8.92
N TRP A 136 8.41 5.89 -9.71
CA TRP A 136 9.27 7.05 -9.77
C TRP A 136 9.19 7.86 -8.47
N LYS A 137 10.34 7.97 -7.80
CA LYS A 137 10.55 8.80 -6.60
C LYS A 137 9.56 8.52 -5.46
N LEU A 138 9.28 7.25 -5.16
CA LEU A 138 8.35 6.89 -4.08
C LEU A 138 8.83 7.32 -2.68
N GLU A 139 10.13 7.56 -2.53
CA GLU A 139 10.71 8.17 -1.34
C GLU A 139 10.38 9.67 -1.19
N GLU A 140 9.82 10.31 -2.21
CA GLU A 140 9.43 11.72 -2.21
C GLU A 140 7.90 11.88 -2.36
N LYS A 141 7.32 12.90 -1.72
CA LYS A 141 5.87 13.17 -1.78
C LYS A 141 5.32 13.27 -3.22
N ARG A 142 6.05 13.95 -4.12
CA ARG A 142 5.64 14.08 -5.53
C ARG A 142 5.52 12.74 -6.28
N GLY A 143 6.35 11.75 -5.94
CA GLY A 143 6.31 10.44 -6.57
C GLY A 143 5.18 9.60 -6.00
N GLN A 144 4.92 9.74 -4.70
CA GLN A 144 3.77 9.15 -4.02
C GLN A 144 2.46 9.68 -4.60
N ASP A 145 2.34 11.00 -4.79
CA ASP A 145 1.16 11.62 -5.40
C ASP A 145 0.96 11.13 -6.84
N PHE A 146 2.03 11.11 -7.65
CA PHE A 146 1.97 10.60 -9.03
C PHE A 146 1.53 9.13 -9.10
N ARG A 147 2.00 8.29 -8.16
CA ARG A 147 1.57 6.89 -8.06
C ARG A 147 0.12 6.78 -7.60
N ASN A 148 -0.29 7.57 -6.61
CA ASN A 148 -1.65 7.59 -6.09
C ASN A 148 -2.65 7.95 -7.20
N ASP A 149 -2.37 9.00 -7.98
CA ASP A 149 -3.19 9.41 -9.12
C ASP A 149 -3.32 8.27 -10.13
N TRP A 150 -2.20 7.62 -10.48
CA TRP A 150 -2.21 6.50 -11.41
C TRP A 150 -3.04 5.32 -10.89
N LEU A 151 -2.88 4.95 -9.61
CA LEU A 151 -3.68 3.88 -8.99
C LEU A 151 -5.16 4.23 -9.00
N PHE A 152 -5.52 5.46 -8.59
CA PHE A 152 -6.90 5.95 -8.56
C PHE A 152 -7.58 5.90 -9.94
N GLU A 153 -6.87 6.26 -11.01
CA GLU A 153 -7.42 6.25 -12.36
C GLU A 153 -7.51 4.85 -13.00
N ASN A 154 -6.65 3.93 -12.59
CA ASN A 154 -6.43 2.66 -13.30
C ASN A 154 -6.87 1.42 -12.52
N ILE A 155 -6.85 1.43 -11.20
CA ILE A 155 -7.04 0.23 -10.36
C ILE A 155 -8.35 0.35 -9.58
N ASN A 156 -9.22 -0.66 -9.75
CA ASN A 156 -10.50 -0.77 -9.03
C ASN A 156 -10.40 -1.88 -7.96
N ASP A 157 -9.69 -1.63 -6.87
CA ASP A 157 -9.55 -2.58 -5.76
C ASP A 157 -10.44 -2.24 -4.55
N GLY A 158 -11.05 -1.04 -4.55
CA GLY A 158 -11.94 -0.58 -3.48
C GLY A 158 -11.20 -0.12 -2.22
N GLU A 159 -9.89 0.11 -2.30
CA GLU A 159 -9.04 0.63 -1.22
C GLU A 159 -8.58 2.08 -1.50
N GLU A 160 -9.17 2.76 -2.49
CA GLU A 160 -8.77 4.09 -2.94
C GLU A 160 -8.79 5.11 -1.78
N ASP A 161 -9.86 5.08 -0.96
CA ASP A 161 -10.11 6.00 0.16
C ASP A 161 -9.25 5.72 1.42
N VAL A 162 -8.23 4.87 1.35
CA VAL A 162 -7.36 4.62 2.51
C VAL A 162 -5.89 4.43 2.13
N TYR A 163 -5.60 4.21 0.85
CA TYR A 163 -4.26 3.92 0.37
C TYR A 163 -3.24 4.99 0.77
N GLN A 164 -3.50 6.27 0.52
CA GLN A 164 -2.54 7.35 0.78
C GLN A 164 -2.11 7.43 2.24
N ASN A 165 -3.05 7.38 3.19
CA ASN A 165 -2.71 7.40 4.61
C ASN A 165 -2.01 6.11 5.04
N LYS A 166 -2.46 4.93 4.56
CA LYS A 166 -1.80 3.65 4.86
C LYS A 166 -0.35 3.66 4.38
N PHE A 167 -0.10 4.08 3.14
CA PHE A 167 1.23 4.16 2.54
C PHE A 167 2.16 5.04 3.39
N THR A 168 1.72 6.27 3.70
CA THR A 168 2.56 7.21 4.45
C THR A 168 2.80 6.75 5.89
N ASN A 169 1.80 6.16 6.54
CA ASN A 169 1.96 5.56 7.86
C ASN A 169 2.94 4.39 7.86
N THR A 170 2.90 3.53 6.83
CA THR A 170 3.89 2.45 6.68
C THR A 170 5.31 3.00 6.53
N LEU A 171 5.50 4.11 5.81
CA LEU A 171 6.82 4.76 5.73
C LEU A 171 7.28 5.25 7.11
N ARG A 172 6.40 5.90 7.88
CA ARG A 172 6.68 6.30 9.27
C ARG A 172 7.03 5.11 10.15
N GLU A 173 6.32 3.99 10.03
CA GLU A 173 6.62 2.76 10.78
C GLU A 173 8.03 2.21 10.45
N ILE A 174 8.42 2.21 9.18
CA ILE A 174 9.77 1.79 8.75
C ILE A 174 10.83 2.77 9.27
N GLU A 175 10.57 4.07 9.20
CA GLU A 175 11.44 5.13 9.73
C GLU A 175 11.60 5.06 11.25
N ASP A 176 10.57 4.62 11.98
CA ASP A 176 10.61 4.50 13.44
C ASP A 176 11.38 3.28 13.94
N ILE A 177 11.72 2.31 13.08
CA ILE A 177 12.45 1.09 13.52
C ILE A 177 13.79 1.48 14.17
N PRO A 178 14.04 1.14 15.44
CA PRO A 178 15.30 1.49 16.10
C PRO A 178 16.51 0.78 15.47
N ASN A 179 17.65 1.46 15.38
CA ASN A 179 18.87 0.99 14.70
C ASN A 179 19.44 -0.35 15.20
N HIS A 180 19.15 -0.74 16.46
CA HIS A 180 19.65 -1.98 17.06
C HIS A 180 18.69 -3.17 16.91
N VAL A 181 17.51 -2.96 16.33
CA VAL A 181 16.47 -3.99 16.18
C VAL A 181 16.71 -4.81 14.90
N PRO A 182 16.76 -6.15 14.95
CA PRO A 182 16.85 -6.97 13.74
C PRO A 182 15.64 -6.80 12.82
N ILE A 183 15.87 -6.80 11.49
CA ILE A 183 14.81 -6.70 10.48
C ILE A 183 14.83 -7.96 9.60
N TYR A 184 13.68 -8.60 9.44
CA TYR A 184 13.46 -9.69 8.48
C TYR A 184 12.61 -9.18 7.32
N ILE A 185 13.12 -9.28 6.09
CA ILE A 185 12.37 -8.94 4.89
C ILE A 185 11.94 -10.24 4.21
N TRP A 186 10.64 -10.43 4.06
CA TRP A 186 10.05 -11.57 3.36
C TRP A 186 9.82 -11.21 1.90
N TYR A 187 10.23 -12.08 1.00
CA TYR A 187 10.07 -11.87 -0.44
C TYR A 187 10.03 -13.20 -1.20
N GLY A 188 9.38 -13.21 -2.35
CA GLY A 188 9.36 -14.30 -3.30
C GLY A 188 9.97 -13.90 -4.64
N ASN A 189 10.16 -14.88 -5.52
CA ASN A 189 10.63 -14.68 -6.89
C ASN A 189 9.47 -14.23 -7.82
N ASN A 190 8.89 -13.05 -7.53
CA ASN A 190 7.89 -12.37 -8.34
C ASN A 190 8.17 -10.85 -8.38
N ALA A 191 7.71 -10.14 -9.40
CA ALA A 191 8.05 -8.74 -9.60
C ALA A 191 7.65 -7.83 -8.43
N ASP A 192 6.49 -8.05 -7.82
CA ASP A 192 6.00 -7.23 -6.70
C ASP A 192 6.94 -7.29 -5.50
N GLU A 193 7.20 -8.51 -5.01
CA GLU A 193 8.04 -8.71 -3.82
C GLU A 193 9.52 -8.40 -4.08
N GLN A 194 10.00 -8.62 -5.31
CA GLN A 194 11.37 -8.27 -5.69
C GLN A 194 11.57 -6.75 -5.79
N CYS A 195 10.60 -6.01 -6.32
CA CYS A 195 10.62 -4.54 -6.29
C CYS A 195 10.52 -4.04 -4.83
N GLY A 196 9.60 -4.61 -4.05
CA GLY A 196 9.42 -4.27 -2.63
C GLY A 196 10.67 -4.48 -1.81
N LEU A 197 11.36 -5.62 -1.95
CA LEU A 197 12.63 -5.90 -1.30
C LEU A 197 13.65 -4.77 -1.53
N ARG A 198 13.82 -4.35 -2.78
CA ARG A 198 14.78 -3.31 -3.16
C ARG A 198 14.38 -1.95 -2.60
N TYR A 199 13.08 -1.63 -2.67
CA TYR A 199 12.55 -0.41 -2.08
C TYR A 199 12.74 -0.36 -0.56
N PHE A 200 12.41 -1.44 0.17
CA PHE A 200 12.57 -1.49 1.62
C PHE A 200 14.03 -1.32 2.02
N LEU A 201 14.96 -1.96 1.30
CA LEU A 201 16.40 -1.78 1.53
C LEU A 201 16.87 -0.36 1.22
N TYR A 202 16.27 0.29 0.23
CA TYR A 202 16.53 1.69 -0.08
C TYR A 202 16.01 2.63 1.02
N LEU A 203 14.78 2.42 1.53
CA LEU A 203 14.24 3.18 2.67
C LEU A 203 15.10 3.02 3.92
N LEU A 204 15.62 1.81 4.14
CA LEU A 204 16.44 1.51 5.31
C LEU A 204 17.89 1.99 5.16
N ARG A 205 18.34 2.53 4.01
CA ARG A 205 19.77 2.68 3.65
C ARG A 205 20.67 3.36 4.70
N ASP A 206 20.14 4.32 5.45
CA ASP A 206 20.87 5.07 6.47
C ASP A 206 20.85 4.40 7.86
N LYS A 207 20.19 3.25 7.97
CA LYS A 207 20.05 2.51 9.23
C LYS A 207 21.07 1.39 9.39
N SER A 208 21.52 1.20 10.63
CA SER A 208 22.54 0.19 11.00
C SER A 208 21.97 -1.17 11.38
N ASN A 209 20.68 -1.41 11.19
CA ASN A 209 20.00 -2.65 11.56
C ASN A 209 20.68 -3.88 10.92
N GLU A 210 20.70 -4.99 11.66
CA GLU A 210 20.96 -6.30 11.08
C GLU A 210 19.74 -6.71 10.25
N ILE A 211 19.95 -6.95 8.95
CA ILE A 211 18.87 -7.31 8.01
C ILE A 211 19.04 -8.76 7.57
N PHE A 212 17.95 -9.52 7.59
CA PHE A 212 17.87 -10.91 7.17
C PHE A 212 16.83 -11.04 6.06
N LEU A 213 17.19 -11.71 4.98
CA LEU A 213 16.30 -11.93 3.85
C LEU A 213 15.68 -13.33 3.95
N ILE A 214 14.38 -13.41 3.73
CA ILE A 214 13.62 -14.66 3.77
C ILE A 214 12.97 -14.88 2.40
N ASN A 215 13.60 -15.72 1.57
CA ASN A 215 13.05 -16.09 0.28
C ASN A 215 11.97 -17.17 0.45
N THR A 216 10.72 -16.82 0.20
CA THR A 216 9.58 -17.73 0.36
C THR A 216 9.47 -18.75 -0.78
N THR A 217 10.10 -18.47 -1.92
CA THR A 217 10.09 -19.38 -3.08
C THR A 217 11.17 -20.45 -3.04
N GLU A 218 12.24 -20.31 -2.25
CA GLU A 218 13.32 -21.33 -2.15
C GLU A 218 12.83 -22.70 -1.64
N HIS A 219 11.73 -22.72 -0.89
CA HIS A 219 11.12 -23.95 -0.36
C HIS A 219 9.77 -24.28 -0.98
N SER A 220 9.27 -23.42 -1.88
CA SER A 220 8.07 -23.67 -2.67
C SER A 220 8.46 -24.31 -4.00
N LYS A 221 7.72 -25.33 -4.45
CA LYS A 221 7.93 -25.91 -5.79
C LYS A 221 7.46 -24.98 -6.92
N THR A 222 6.79 -23.89 -6.57
CA THR A 222 6.16 -22.93 -7.47
C THR A 222 6.56 -21.51 -7.07
N ASN A 223 6.74 -20.62 -8.05
CA ASN A 223 6.95 -19.18 -7.86
C ASN A 223 5.66 -18.51 -7.35
N CYS A 224 5.21 -18.91 -6.17
CA CYS A 224 4.04 -18.37 -5.52
C CYS A 224 4.42 -17.12 -4.72
N ALA A 225 3.54 -16.13 -4.72
CA ALA A 225 3.66 -14.98 -3.82
C ALA A 225 3.59 -15.43 -2.36
N THR A 226 4.22 -14.68 -1.45
CA THR A 226 4.25 -14.97 -0.01
C THR A 226 2.84 -15.12 0.57
N SER A 227 1.88 -14.34 0.07
CA SER A 227 0.46 -14.42 0.47
C SER A 227 -0.23 -15.74 0.10
N GLN A 228 0.29 -16.48 -0.89
CA GLN A 228 -0.27 -17.75 -1.35
C GLN A 228 0.24 -18.95 -0.53
N LEU A 229 1.28 -18.77 0.27
CA LEU A 229 1.75 -19.81 1.19
C LEU A 229 0.86 -19.84 2.43
N ASN A 230 0.54 -21.06 2.89
CA ASN A 230 -0.19 -21.20 4.15
C ASN A 230 0.73 -20.89 5.34
N SER A 231 0.12 -20.54 6.47
CA SER A 231 0.85 -20.13 7.68
C SER A 231 1.80 -21.21 8.22
N GLN A 232 1.48 -22.49 8.03
CA GLN A 232 2.34 -23.59 8.45
C GLN A 232 3.62 -23.66 7.60
N GLN A 233 3.53 -23.45 6.29
CA GLN A 233 4.69 -23.38 5.40
C GLN A 233 5.60 -22.21 5.78
N LEU A 234 5.02 -21.03 6.01
CA LEU A 234 5.77 -19.84 6.43
C LEU A 234 6.44 -20.03 7.80
N ALA A 235 5.73 -20.64 8.77
CA ALA A 235 6.28 -20.92 10.09
C ALA A 235 7.44 -21.92 10.01
N GLN A 236 7.29 -22.99 9.22
CA GLN A 236 8.35 -23.96 8.97
C GLN A 236 9.55 -23.29 8.29
N LEU A 237 9.31 -22.42 7.32
CA LEU A 237 10.35 -21.69 6.62
C LEU A 237 11.15 -20.86 7.63
N PHE A 238 10.49 -20.07 8.49
CA PHE A 238 11.15 -19.27 9.52
C PHE A 238 11.98 -20.09 10.51
N VAL A 239 11.47 -21.24 10.95
CA VAL A 239 12.18 -22.15 11.87
C VAL A 239 13.38 -22.81 11.18
N ASN A 240 13.24 -23.15 9.90
CA ASN A 240 14.23 -23.93 9.14
C ASN A 240 15.28 -23.07 8.43
N ILE A 241 15.32 -21.75 8.66
CA ILE A 241 16.41 -20.89 8.16
C ILE A 241 17.72 -21.40 8.75
N LYS A 242 18.41 -22.26 7.99
CA LYS A 242 19.61 -22.99 8.40
C LYS A 242 20.77 -22.05 8.73
N GLU A 243 20.83 -20.94 8.01
CA GLU A 243 21.74 -19.83 8.28
C GLU A 243 20.90 -18.56 8.31
N ARG A 244 20.72 -17.98 9.49
CA ARG A 244 20.28 -16.58 9.61
C ARG A 244 21.45 -15.70 9.17
N LYS A 245 21.77 -15.76 7.88
CA LYS A 245 22.88 -15.02 7.31
C LYS A 245 22.42 -13.58 7.19
N GLN A 246 23.06 -12.71 7.95
CA GLN A 246 22.89 -11.28 7.82
C GLN A 246 23.26 -10.87 6.39
N LEU A 247 22.42 -10.02 5.79
CA LEU A 247 22.69 -9.42 4.50
C LEU A 247 23.97 -8.58 4.60
N THR A 248 24.93 -8.85 3.72
CA THR A 248 26.20 -8.13 3.74
C THR A 248 26.01 -6.68 3.29
N THR A 249 26.90 -5.79 3.71
CA THR A 249 26.88 -4.39 3.23
C THR A 249 26.98 -4.29 1.71
N GLN A 250 27.73 -5.19 1.08
CA GLN A 250 27.89 -5.23 -0.38
C GLN A 250 26.58 -5.65 -1.07
N ASP A 251 25.95 -6.73 -0.62
CA ASP A 251 24.68 -7.20 -1.19
C ASP A 251 23.57 -6.16 -0.99
N ARG A 252 23.54 -5.50 0.17
CA ARG A 252 22.64 -4.40 0.47
C ARG A 252 22.81 -3.25 -0.51
N LEU A 253 24.05 -2.82 -0.78
CA LEU A 253 24.34 -1.74 -1.73
C LEU A 253 23.93 -2.11 -3.16
N ILE A 254 24.13 -3.36 -3.57
CA ILE A 254 23.69 -3.85 -4.89
C ILE A 254 22.17 -3.71 -5.04
N LEU A 255 21.40 -4.22 -4.08
CA LEU A 255 19.93 -4.15 -4.12
C LEU A 255 19.40 -2.71 -4.02
N GLN A 256 20.09 -1.83 -3.29
CA GLN A 256 19.77 -0.41 -3.24
C GLN A 256 20.01 0.29 -4.59
N ASN A 257 21.13 0.01 -5.25
CA ASN A 257 21.40 0.55 -6.58
C ASN A 257 20.42 0.00 -7.62
N GLU A 258 19.99 -1.26 -7.50
CA GLU A 258 18.93 -1.82 -8.33
C GLU A 258 17.60 -1.07 -8.15
N TRP A 259 17.26 -0.63 -6.93
CA TRP A 259 16.10 0.24 -6.72
C TRP A 259 16.22 1.57 -7.48
N GLU A 260 17.39 2.21 -7.46
CA GLU A 260 17.60 3.48 -8.16
C GLU A 260 17.39 3.33 -9.68
N ILE A 261 17.77 2.18 -10.25
CA ILE A 261 17.54 1.87 -11.66
C ILE A 261 16.04 1.65 -11.91
N VAL A 262 15.39 0.80 -11.11
CA VAL A 262 13.98 0.44 -11.29
C VAL A 262 13.04 1.64 -11.12
N SER A 263 13.34 2.53 -10.18
CA SER A 263 12.56 3.74 -9.89
C SER A 263 12.76 4.86 -10.94
N GLN A 264 13.86 4.85 -11.70
CA GLN A 264 14.06 5.80 -12.81
C GLN A 264 13.33 5.40 -14.09
N ASN A 265 12.92 4.14 -14.22
CA ASN A 265 12.18 3.67 -15.39
C ASN A 265 10.71 4.08 -15.31
N ASN A 266 10.16 4.51 -16.45
CA ASN A 266 8.75 4.88 -16.59
C ASN A 266 7.82 3.68 -16.85
N ASP A 267 8.30 2.46 -16.60
CA ASP A 267 7.51 1.25 -16.80
C ASP A 267 6.34 1.21 -15.80
N VAL A 268 5.17 0.82 -16.26
CA VAL A 268 3.96 0.66 -15.43
C VAL A 268 3.58 -0.81 -15.22
N LEU A 269 4.30 -1.74 -15.86
CA LEU A 269 4.17 -3.17 -15.67
C LEU A 269 5.57 -3.79 -15.59
N ARG A 270 5.79 -4.59 -14.55
CA ARG A 270 7.07 -5.26 -14.27
C ARG A 270 6.85 -6.75 -14.09
N LEU A 271 7.77 -7.54 -14.64
CA LEU A 271 7.82 -9.00 -14.55
C LEU A 271 9.22 -9.44 -14.06
N TRP A 272 9.30 -10.45 -13.22
CA TRP A 272 10.44 -11.21 -12.75
C TRP A 272 10.78 -12.34 -13.73
N ILE A 273 11.63 -12.01 -14.71
CA ILE A 273 12.03 -12.92 -15.78
C ILE A 273 13.53 -13.17 -15.67
N ASN A 274 13.93 -14.45 -15.63
CA ASN A 274 15.34 -14.86 -15.54
C ASN A 274 16.10 -14.25 -14.35
N ASN A 275 15.43 -14.17 -13.19
CA ASN A 275 15.96 -13.54 -11.96
C ASN A 275 16.23 -12.04 -12.06
N GLU A 276 15.53 -11.33 -12.95
CA GLU A 276 15.64 -9.88 -13.11
C GLU A 276 14.25 -9.25 -13.14
N ILE A 277 14.13 -8.03 -12.59
CA ILE A 277 12.96 -7.18 -12.78
C ILE A 277 13.03 -6.58 -14.18
N LYS A 278 12.05 -6.90 -15.02
CA LYS A 278 11.92 -6.40 -16.39
C LYS A 278 10.65 -5.58 -16.53
N GLY A 279 10.83 -4.32 -16.92
CA GLY A 279 9.74 -3.52 -17.44
C GLY A 279 9.26 -4.09 -18.77
N VAL A 280 7.94 -4.19 -18.92
CA VAL A 280 7.29 -4.56 -20.18
C VAL A 280 6.22 -3.53 -20.54
N PRO A 281 5.83 -3.43 -21.82
CA PRO A 281 4.74 -2.55 -22.23
C PRO A 281 3.45 -2.82 -21.44
N GLU A 282 2.67 -1.78 -21.15
CA GLU A 282 1.40 -1.94 -20.42
C GLU A 282 0.41 -2.91 -21.11
N ASN A 283 0.49 -3.02 -22.43
CA ASN A 283 -0.35 -3.87 -23.26
C ASN A 283 0.21 -5.29 -23.44
N TYR A 284 1.23 -5.69 -22.67
CA TYR A 284 1.90 -6.98 -22.80
C TYR A 284 0.93 -8.17 -22.77
N PHE A 285 -0.10 -8.10 -21.92
CA PHE A 285 -1.12 -9.16 -21.79
C PHE A 285 -2.35 -8.96 -22.70
N ASP A 286 -2.46 -7.85 -23.42
CA ASP A 286 -3.63 -7.57 -24.27
C ASP A 286 -3.86 -8.67 -25.34
N PRO A 287 -2.84 -9.19 -26.05
CA PRO A 287 -3.05 -10.29 -27.00
C PRO A 287 -3.62 -11.55 -26.33
N LEU A 288 -3.10 -11.93 -25.17
CA LEU A 288 -3.56 -13.11 -24.45
C LEU A 288 -4.98 -12.94 -23.91
N ILE A 289 -5.35 -11.72 -23.48
CA ILE A 289 -6.72 -11.37 -23.08
C ILE A 289 -7.67 -11.56 -24.28
N ILE A 290 -7.30 -11.07 -25.46
CA ILE A 290 -8.09 -11.20 -26.69
C ILE A 290 -8.26 -12.67 -27.07
N GLU A 291 -7.17 -13.44 -27.10
CA GLU A 291 -7.19 -14.89 -27.39
C GLU A 291 -8.09 -15.66 -26.42
N THR A 292 -8.05 -15.30 -25.13
CA THR A 292 -8.90 -15.91 -24.10
C THR A 292 -10.38 -15.63 -24.37
N ILE A 293 -10.73 -14.41 -24.74
CA ILE A 293 -12.12 -14.05 -25.10
C ILE A 293 -12.55 -14.76 -26.38
N GLU A 294 -11.67 -14.87 -27.38
CA GLU A 294 -11.94 -15.62 -28.63
C GLU A 294 -12.22 -17.09 -28.35
N LYS A 295 -11.40 -17.73 -27.50
CA LYS A 295 -11.60 -19.12 -27.05
C LYS A 295 -12.98 -19.28 -26.41
N LEU A 296 -13.31 -18.44 -25.43
CA LEU A 296 -14.59 -18.49 -24.72
C LEU A 296 -15.79 -18.26 -25.66
N HIS A 297 -15.65 -17.42 -26.68
CA HIS A 297 -16.67 -17.25 -27.71
C HIS A 297 -16.86 -18.48 -28.59
N ASN A 298 -15.78 -19.19 -28.92
CA ASN A 298 -15.85 -20.41 -29.74
C ASN A 298 -16.53 -21.57 -29.00
N GLU A 299 -16.56 -21.52 -27.67
CA GLU A 299 -17.30 -22.47 -26.83
C GLU A 299 -18.82 -22.15 -26.76
N GLN A 300 -19.23 -20.97 -27.21
CA GLN A 300 -20.63 -20.56 -27.25
C GLN A 300 -21.30 -20.96 -28.59
N VAL A 301 -22.56 -21.38 -28.52
CA VAL A 301 -23.39 -21.60 -29.72
C VAL A 301 -23.67 -20.29 -30.47
N THR A 302 -23.76 -19.18 -29.73
CA THR A 302 -23.93 -17.84 -30.28
C THR A 302 -23.08 -16.87 -29.46
N LYS A 303 -22.21 -16.11 -30.13
CA LYS A 303 -21.29 -15.18 -29.48
C LYS A 303 -22.06 -14.08 -28.73
N ASP A 304 -21.99 -14.10 -27.40
CA ASP A 304 -22.62 -13.14 -26.50
C ASP A 304 -21.62 -12.66 -25.42
N PHE A 305 -22.00 -11.62 -24.69
CA PHE A 305 -21.20 -10.99 -23.64
C PHE A 305 -20.78 -11.98 -22.54
N ILE A 306 -19.48 -12.02 -22.23
CA ILE A 306 -18.87 -12.84 -21.18
C ILE A 306 -18.57 -11.97 -19.96
N LYS A 307 -18.85 -12.47 -18.75
CA LYS A 307 -18.50 -11.78 -17.51
C LYS A 307 -16.99 -11.57 -17.40
N THR A 308 -16.55 -10.36 -17.05
CA THR A 308 -15.12 -10.03 -16.95
C THR A 308 -14.38 -10.93 -15.96
N GLY A 309 -15.00 -11.23 -14.81
CA GLY A 309 -14.43 -12.19 -13.85
C GLY A 309 -14.22 -13.60 -14.42
N THR A 310 -15.04 -14.03 -15.37
CA THR A 310 -14.85 -15.32 -16.08
C THR A 310 -13.66 -15.26 -17.02
N VAL A 311 -13.50 -14.16 -17.77
CA VAL A 311 -12.33 -13.95 -18.64
C VAL A 311 -11.05 -13.98 -17.81
N ILE A 312 -11.01 -13.25 -16.70
CA ILE A 312 -9.84 -13.21 -15.82
C ILE A 312 -9.56 -14.60 -15.24
N ALA A 313 -10.58 -15.32 -14.75
CA ALA A 313 -10.39 -16.67 -14.21
C ALA A 313 -9.81 -17.66 -15.22
N GLU A 314 -10.19 -17.56 -16.50
CA GLU A 314 -9.64 -18.37 -17.59
C GLU A 314 -8.21 -17.96 -17.96
N LEU A 315 -7.88 -16.69 -17.78
CA LEU A 315 -6.56 -16.12 -18.05
C LEU A 315 -5.52 -16.50 -16.99
N LEU A 316 -5.89 -16.53 -15.70
CA LEU A 316 -4.96 -16.79 -14.58
C LEU A 316 -4.05 -18.02 -14.78
N PRO A 317 -4.55 -19.22 -15.14
CA PRO A 317 -3.71 -20.41 -15.28
C PRO A 317 -2.79 -20.37 -16.51
N LEU A 318 -2.96 -19.41 -17.42
CA LEU A 318 -2.14 -19.24 -18.63
C LEU A 318 -0.94 -18.31 -18.40
N ILE A 319 -0.89 -17.62 -17.26
CA ILE A 319 0.15 -16.64 -16.95
C ILE A 319 1.08 -17.22 -15.88
N ASP A 320 2.34 -17.47 -16.25
CA ASP A 320 3.35 -17.98 -15.33
C ASP A 320 3.67 -16.97 -14.21
N GLU A 321 3.83 -15.70 -14.59
CA GLU A 321 4.05 -14.60 -13.65
C GLU A 321 2.87 -13.64 -13.66
N LEU A 322 1.98 -13.87 -12.71
CA LEU A 322 0.70 -13.18 -12.63
C LEU A 322 0.88 -11.76 -12.06
N PRO A 323 0.57 -10.70 -12.83
CA PRO A 323 0.45 -9.36 -12.25
C PRO A 323 -0.81 -9.25 -11.39
N SER A 324 -1.02 -8.10 -10.76
CA SER A 324 -2.30 -7.83 -10.07
C SER A 324 -3.51 -8.14 -10.97
N VAL A 325 -4.47 -8.89 -10.44
CA VAL A 325 -5.73 -9.18 -11.16
C VAL A 325 -6.51 -7.91 -11.48
N PHE A 326 -6.33 -6.86 -10.68
CA PHE A 326 -6.91 -5.54 -10.94
C PHE A 326 -6.23 -4.83 -12.11
N PHE A 327 -4.94 -5.12 -12.35
CA PHE A 327 -4.25 -4.63 -13.56
C PHE A 327 -4.77 -5.34 -14.82
N LEU A 328 -5.00 -6.65 -14.76
CA LEU A 328 -5.62 -7.39 -15.88
C LEU A 328 -7.03 -6.87 -16.18
N GLU A 329 -7.82 -6.57 -15.14
CA GLU A 329 -9.11 -5.90 -15.26
C GLU A 329 -8.98 -4.53 -15.93
N CYS A 330 -8.01 -3.72 -15.50
CA CYS A 330 -7.70 -2.42 -16.12
C CYS A 330 -7.41 -2.56 -17.61
N ARG A 331 -6.63 -3.57 -18.02
CA ARG A 331 -6.34 -3.83 -19.44
C ARG A 331 -7.59 -4.22 -20.23
N ILE A 332 -8.49 -5.02 -19.65
CA ILE A 332 -9.80 -5.32 -20.26
C ILE A 332 -10.62 -4.04 -20.44
N ARG A 333 -10.65 -3.13 -19.46
CA ARG A 333 -11.31 -1.83 -19.60
C ARG A 333 -10.68 -0.99 -20.70
N PHE A 334 -9.35 -0.96 -20.78
CA PHE A 334 -8.65 -0.26 -21.85
C PHE A 334 -9.03 -0.79 -23.24
N LEU A 335 -9.12 -2.11 -23.42
CA LEU A 335 -9.58 -2.73 -24.67
C LEU A 335 -11.03 -2.39 -25.01
N VAL A 336 -11.87 -2.11 -24.02
CA VAL A 336 -13.22 -1.55 -24.23
C VAL A 336 -13.13 -0.11 -24.76
N TYR A 337 -12.31 0.74 -24.12
CA TYR A 337 -12.17 2.15 -24.47
C TYR A 337 -11.53 2.36 -25.85
N SER A 338 -10.57 1.50 -26.23
CA SER A 338 -9.94 1.52 -27.55
C SER A 338 -10.82 0.95 -28.67
N GLY A 339 -11.99 0.40 -28.32
CA GLY A 339 -12.95 -0.12 -29.28
C GLY A 339 -12.70 -1.55 -29.75
N VAL A 340 -11.73 -2.27 -29.16
CA VAL A 340 -11.53 -3.71 -29.43
C VAL A 340 -12.66 -4.54 -28.83
N LEU A 341 -13.14 -4.16 -27.63
CA LEU A 341 -14.23 -4.81 -26.93
C LEU A 341 -15.49 -3.92 -26.85
N ALA A 342 -16.65 -4.57 -26.89
CA ALA A 342 -17.94 -4.02 -26.49
C ALA A 342 -18.15 -4.23 -24.99
N LEU A 343 -18.88 -3.30 -24.36
CA LEU A 343 -19.18 -3.29 -22.93
C LEU A 343 -20.68 -3.50 -22.68
N LYS A 344 -21.00 -4.33 -21.68
CA LYS A 344 -22.35 -4.45 -21.12
C LYS A 344 -22.30 -4.36 -19.59
N GLY A 345 -22.97 -3.35 -19.02
CA GLY A 345 -22.98 -3.08 -17.58
C GLY A 345 -22.10 -1.89 -17.19
N ILE A 346 -21.91 -1.69 -15.88
CA ILE A 346 -21.08 -0.60 -15.33
C ILE A 346 -19.78 -1.21 -14.80
N PRO A 347 -18.59 -0.73 -15.21
CA PRO A 347 -17.30 -1.30 -14.82
C PRO A 347 -16.86 -0.90 -13.41
N LYS A 348 -17.71 -1.17 -12.40
CA LYS A 348 -17.40 -0.93 -10.97
C LYS A 348 -16.48 -1.99 -10.37
N SER A 349 -16.57 -3.22 -10.89
CA SER A 349 -15.65 -4.31 -10.58
C SER A 349 -15.83 -5.44 -11.59
N MET A 350 -14.93 -6.43 -11.58
CA MET A 350 -14.94 -7.60 -12.47
C MET A 350 -16.28 -8.38 -12.51
N ARG A 351 -17.17 -8.21 -11.52
CA ARG A 351 -18.47 -8.89 -11.44
C ARG A 351 -19.60 -8.10 -12.11
N HIS A 352 -19.45 -6.78 -12.22
CA HIS A 352 -20.52 -5.86 -12.59
C HIS A 352 -20.71 -5.67 -14.10
N TYR A 353 -19.70 -6.01 -14.90
CA TYR A 353 -19.78 -5.87 -16.35
C TYR A 353 -19.33 -7.13 -17.08
N SER A 354 -19.65 -7.14 -18.36
CA SER A 354 -19.33 -8.17 -19.32
C SER A 354 -18.76 -7.55 -20.58
N VAL A 355 -17.91 -8.29 -21.28
CA VAL A 355 -17.24 -7.87 -22.51
C VAL A 355 -17.52 -8.84 -23.65
N LYS A 356 -17.39 -8.34 -24.88
CA LYS A 356 -17.49 -9.12 -26.12
C LYS A 356 -16.55 -8.48 -27.14
N LEU A 357 -15.82 -9.25 -27.93
CA LEU A 357 -15.11 -8.74 -29.11
C LEU A 357 -16.06 -7.98 -30.04
N ARG A 358 -15.65 -6.78 -30.49
CA ARG A 358 -16.36 -6.06 -31.54
C ARG A 358 -16.12 -6.74 -32.89
N GLU A 359 -17.13 -6.70 -33.74
CA GLU A 359 -17.07 -7.19 -35.12
C GLU A 359 -16.34 -6.21 -36.03
#